data_AF-A0A838VGE2-F1
#
_entry.id   AF-A0A838VGE2-F1
#
_cell.length_a   1.000
_cell.length_b   1.000
_cell.length_c   1.000
_cell.angle_alpha   90.00
_cell.angle_beta   90.00
_cell.angle_gamma   90.00
#
_symmetry.space_group_name_H-M   'P 1'
#
loop_
_entity.id
_entity.type
_entity.pdbx_description
1 polymer ?
#
loop_
_entity_poly.entity_id
_entity_poly.type
_entity_poly.pdbx_seq_one_letter_code
_entity_poly.pdbx_strand_id
1 'polypeptide(L)'
;INPPAALHSSAFGVSVFNSLGTTIQHNHIGNHDGSAIITSIRAENLHILDNMIEGNGFAGMPDAIRLEGIVPQAQIAANVIQNNAGSAVYLFKPEGSVKIQDNTITHNGQHLQRAAIYLMGNGHEVVNNKITDQSGPGVVVAAYPESVGNRIQNNQFAHLAGLSIDLVTQQRVGVQDYQQGDGVNPLANSFQRHRKTGNFGIDAPRFKSPEFFINPDKGTVTLDGVATPGAVVDIYRVTEDYGNNGPLNEAIATVNVGKDGSFSYVLGNIKAGERLSAIATHPQYGTSEPAENTVIRSLSSN
;
A
#
# COMPACT_ATOMS: atom_id res chain seq x y z
N ILE A 1 29.06 -11.65 -41.26
CA ILE A 1 28.24 -10.66 -40.54
C ILE A 1 28.41 -10.99 -39.07
N ASN A 2 29.12 -10.17 -38.30
CA ASN A 2 29.24 -10.41 -36.86
C ASN A 2 27.83 -10.30 -36.25
N PRO A 3 27.47 -11.14 -35.26
CA PRO A 3 26.25 -10.92 -34.51
C PRO A 3 26.27 -9.48 -33.94
N PRO A 4 25.12 -8.80 -33.88
CA PRO A 4 25.07 -7.49 -33.24
C PRO A 4 25.68 -7.61 -31.84
N ALA A 5 26.51 -6.64 -31.46
CA ALA A 5 27.04 -6.56 -30.11
C ALA A 5 25.86 -6.66 -29.13
N ALA A 6 25.97 -7.52 -28.12
CA ALA A 6 24.96 -7.60 -27.08
C ALA A 6 24.73 -6.18 -26.54
N LEU A 7 23.49 -5.70 -26.56
CA LEU A 7 23.12 -4.46 -25.90
C LEU A 7 23.38 -4.67 -24.40
N HIS A 8 24.44 -4.04 -23.89
CA HIS A 8 24.75 -4.05 -22.47
C HIS A 8 24.05 -2.87 -21.82
N SER A 9 22.99 -3.14 -21.07
CA SER A 9 22.34 -2.20 -20.16
C SER A 9 23.24 -1.97 -18.94
N SER A 10 23.16 -0.79 -18.32
CA SER A 10 23.84 -0.58 -17.04
C SER A 10 23.13 -1.35 -15.93
N ALA A 11 23.89 -1.73 -14.89
CA ALA A 11 23.36 -2.44 -13.73
C ALA A 11 22.33 -1.59 -12.96
N PHE A 12 22.55 -0.28 -12.84
CA PHE A 12 21.63 0.65 -12.18
C PHE A 12 21.52 1.94 -12.99
N GLY A 13 20.43 2.68 -12.80
CA GLY A 13 20.26 4.02 -13.37
C GLY A 13 21.00 5.08 -12.55
N VAL A 14 20.54 5.30 -11.31
CA VAL A 14 21.12 6.25 -10.35
C VAL A 14 21.45 5.52 -9.05
N SER A 15 22.74 5.53 -8.69
CA SER A 15 23.21 5.05 -7.39
C SER A 15 23.50 6.24 -6.48
N VAL A 16 22.71 6.37 -5.42
CA VAL A 16 22.85 7.43 -4.42
C VAL A 16 23.67 6.89 -3.26
N PHE A 17 24.96 7.20 -3.26
CA PHE A 17 25.92 6.69 -2.29
C PHE A 17 26.44 7.82 -1.39
N ASN A 18 26.25 7.66 -0.08
CA ASN A 18 26.78 8.55 0.96
C ASN A 18 26.51 10.05 0.68
N SER A 19 25.24 10.39 0.52
CA SER A 19 24.81 11.74 0.11
C SER A 19 23.91 12.43 1.14
N LEU A 20 23.78 13.74 0.99
CA LEU A 20 22.89 14.62 1.75
C LEU A 20 22.21 15.58 0.76
N GLY A 21 20.88 15.63 0.77
CA GLY A 21 20.09 16.58 -0.03
C GLY A 21 20.06 16.27 -1.53
N THR A 22 20.29 15.02 -1.94
CA THR A 22 20.23 14.64 -3.35
C THR A 22 18.80 14.78 -3.89
N THR A 23 18.64 15.42 -5.05
CA THR A 23 17.37 15.52 -5.76
C THR A 23 17.48 14.88 -7.14
N ILE A 24 16.64 13.89 -7.42
CA ILE A 24 16.47 13.24 -8.72
C ILE A 24 15.09 13.65 -9.24
N GLN A 25 15.06 14.55 -10.22
CA GLN A 25 13.80 15.13 -10.70
C GLN A 25 13.73 15.26 -12.22
N HIS A 26 12.52 15.09 -12.77
CA HIS A 26 12.23 15.26 -14.20
C HIS A 26 13.08 14.39 -15.14
N ASN A 27 13.39 13.15 -14.72
CA ASN A 27 14.15 12.20 -15.53
C ASN A 27 13.24 11.12 -16.12
N HIS A 28 13.71 10.53 -17.21
CA HIS A 28 13.26 9.22 -17.65
C HIS A 28 14.38 8.20 -17.34
N ILE A 29 14.12 7.24 -16.45
CA ILE A 29 15.08 6.25 -15.97
C ILE A 29 14.54 4.85 -16.29
N GLY A 30 15.13 4.16 -17.25
CA GLY A 30 14.57 2.91 -17.73
C GLY A 30 15.52 1.97 -18.44
N ASN A 31 15.08 0.71 -18.56
CA ASN A 31 15.79 -0.38 -19.23
C ASN A 31 17.17 -0.70 -18.62
N HIS A 32 17.31 -0.58 -17.30
CA HIS A 32 18.49 -1.03 -16.56
C HIS A 32 18.35 -2.50 -16.15
N ASP A 33 19.46 -3.22 -16.08
CA ASP A 33 19.48 -4.63 -15.69
C ASP A 33 18.97 -4.81 -14.25
N GLY A 34 19.35 -3.89 -13.37
CA GLY A 34 18.89 -3.79 -11.98
C GLY A 34 18.00 -2.55 -11.76
N SER A 35 17.94 -2.07 -10.51
CA SER A 35 17.06 -0.98 -10.09
C SER A 35 17.36 0.34 -10.80
N ALA A 36 16.31 1.11 -11.10
CA ALA A 36 16.46 2.46 -11.64
C ALA A 36 17.13 3.39 -10.63
N ILE A 37 16.68 3.38 -9.37
CA ILE A 37 17.27 4.19 -8.30
C ILE A 37 17.56 3.28 -7.11
N ILE A 38 18.77 3.40 -6.57
CA ILE A 38 19.19 2.64 -5.39
C ILE A 38 20.00 3.50 -4.42
N THR A 39 19.75 3.34 -3.12
CA THR A 39 20.62 3.85 -2.04
C THR A 39 21.43 2.72 -1.41
N SER A 40 22.45 3.03 -0.62
CA SER A 40 23.22 2.01 0.11
C SER A 40 23.59 2.40 1.55
N ILE A 41 24.48 3.37 1.73
CA ILE A 41 24.98 3.74 3.07
C ILE A 41 24.12 4.86 3.68
N ARG A 42 23.98 5.96 2.96
CA ARG A 42 23.34 7.19 3.43
C ARG A 42 22.82 8.02 2.26
N ALA A 43 21.58 8.48 2.37
CA ALA A 43 20.93 9.43 1.48
C ALA A 43 19.89 10.24 2.27
N GLU A 44 20.38 11.12 3.14
CA GLU A 44 19.52 11.98 3.97
C GLU A 44 18.87 13.06 3.11
N ASN A 45 17.59 13.38 3.36
CA ASN A 45 16.83 14.37 2.59
C ASN A 45 16.86 14.08 1.07
N LEU A 46 16.73 12.81 0.69
CA LEU A 46 16.64 12.38 -0.70
C LEU A 46 15.26 12.73 -1.27
N HIS A 47 15.24 13.41 -2.41
CA HIS A 47 14.00 13.72 -3.13
C HIS A 47 14.00 13.04 -4.52
N ILE A 48 13.03 12.17 -4.78
CA ILE A 48 12.79 11.51 -6.07
C ILE A 48 11.44 12.02 -6.59
N LEU A 49 11.46 13.01 -7.48
CA LEU A 49 10.29 13.82 -7.82
C LEU A 49 10.01 13.81 -9.33
N ASP A 50 8.76 13.64 -9.73
CA ASP A 50 8.32 13.91 -11.12
C ASP A 50 9.13 13.14 -12.19
N ASN A 51 9.55 11.89 -11.91
CA ASN A 51 10.27 11.05 -12.86
C ASN A 51 9.34 10.03 -13.54
N MET A 52 9.73 9.62 -14.74
CA MET A 52 9.24 8.41 -15.40
C MET A 52 10.23 7.27 -15.14
N ILE A 53 9.79 6.20 -14.49
CA ILE A 53 10.64 5.06 -14.11
C ILE A 53 10.04 3.77 -14.65
N GLU A 54 10.68 3.18 -15.68
CA GLU A 54 10.09 2.02 -16.36
C GLU A 54 11.07 0.96 -16.87
N GLY A 55 10.60 -0.30 -16.89
CA GLY A 55 11.31 -1.39 -17.57
C GLY A 55 12.62 -1.82 -16.92
N ASN A 56 12.81 -1.56 -15.62
CA ASN A 56 14.06 -1.88 -14.92
C ASN A 56 14.01 -3.23 -14.22
N GLY A 57 15.18 -3.83 -13.98
CA GLY A 57 15.35 -4.92 -13.02
C GLY A 57 15.23 -6.34 -13.57
N PHE A 58 15.20 -6.54 -14.89
CA PHE A 58 14.96 -7.85 -15.49
C PHE A 58 16.15 -8.82 -15.43
N ALA A 59 17.36 -8.34 -15.09
CA ALA A 59 18.57 -9.15 -15.03
C ALA A 59 19.39 -8.97 -13.72
N GLY A 60 18.88 -8.18 -12.76
CA GLY A 60 19.58 -7.77 -11.55
C GLY A 60 18.63 -7.52 -10.38
N MET A 61 18.88 -6.46 -9.59
CA MET A 61 17.95 -6.06 -8.53
C MET A 61 16.63 -5.60 -9.16
N PRO A 62 15.49 -6.22 -8.83
CA PRO A 62 14.30 -6.13 -9.68
C PRO A 62 13.44 -4.87 -9.43
N ASP A 63 13.65 -4.20 -8.31
CA ASP A 63 12.76 -3.12 -7.85
C ASP A 63 13.09 -1.79 -8.53
N ALA A 64 12.09 -0.97 -8.86
CA ALA A 64 12.31 0.29 -9.58
C ALA A 64 13.10 1.29 -8.70
N ILE A 65 12.59 1.54 -7.50
CA ILE A 65 13.27 2.32 -6.46
C ILE A 65 13.52 1.40 -5.27
N ARG A 66 14.81 1.16 -4.95
CA ARG A 66 15.22 0.37 -3.80
C ARG A 66 15.93 1.27 -2.79
N LEU A 67 15.35 1.43 -1.60
CA LEU A 67 15.97 2.23 -0.54
C LEU A 67 16.45 1.35 0.62
N GLU A 68 17.73 1.46 0.93
CA GLU A 68 18.41 0.86 2.08
C GLU A 68 19.45 1.84 2.68
N GLY A 69 19.89 1.56 3.91
CA GLY A 69 20.79 2.46 4.66
C GLY A 69 20.06 3.60 5.37
N ILE A 70 20.77 4.70 5.64
CA ILE A 70 20.25 5.87 6.37
C ILE A 70 19.55 6.80 5.38
N VAL A 71 18.21 6.85 5.41
CA VAL A 71 17.37 7.64 4.47
C VAL A 71 16.30 8.49 5.18
N PRO A 72 16.63 9.21 6.27
CA PRO A 72 15.66 10.04 6.96
C PRO A 72 15.14 11.14 6.05
N GLN A 73 13.83 11.41 6.18
CA GLN A 73 13.12 12.48 5.47
C GLN A 73 13.18 12.33 3.94
N ALA A 74 13.35 11.12 3.43
CA ALA A 74 13.31 10.86 2.00
C ALA A 74 11.88 10.99 1.46
N GLN A 75 11.74 11.48 0.24
CA GLN A 75 10.47 11.67 -0.46
C GLN A 75 10.51 11.05 -1.84
N ILE A 76 9.47 10.29 -2.17
CA ILE A 76 9.18 9.76 -3.51
C ILE A 76 7.83 10.33 -3.91
N ALA A 77 7.81 11.33 -4.78
CA ALA A 77 6.58 12.05 -5.09
C ALA A 77 6.34 12.29 -6.59
N ALA A 78 5.07 12.22 -6.99
CA ALA A 78 4.63 12.58 -8.34
C ALA A 78 5.32 11.81 -9.49
N ASN A 79 5.87 10.62 -9.21
CA ASN A 79 6.50 9.79 -10.24
C ASN A 79 5.46 8.92 -10.96
N VAL A 80 5.74 8.59 -12.21
CA VAL A 80 5.10 7.48 -12.93
C VAL A 80 6.05 6.29 -12.89
N ILE A 81 5.65 5.20 -12.24
CA ILE A 81 6.49 4.02 -12.03
C ILE A 81 5.77 2.79 -12.59
N GLN A 82 6.29 2.24 -13.69
CA GLN A 82 5.58 1.21 -14.43
C GLN A 82 6.45 0.14 -15.06
N ASN A 83 5.89 -1.04 -15.30
CA ASN A 83 6.53 -2.11 -16.08
C ASN A 83 7.90 -2.58 -15.55
N ASN A 84 8.19 -2.38 -14.26
CA ASN A 84 9.43 -2.86 -13.65
C ASN A 84 9.31 -4.35 -13.27
N ALA A 85 10.44 -5.03 -13.22
CA ALA A 85 10.53 -6.47 -12.98
C ALA A 85 10.00 -6.87 -11.59
N GLY A 86 10.22 -6.04 -10.57
CA GLY A 86 9.80 -6.21 -9.18
C GLY A 86 8.92 -5.07 -8.69
N SER A 87 9.07 -4.66 -7.41
CA SER A 87 8.25 -3.61 -6.81
C SER A 87 8.53 -2.24 -7.42
N ALA A 88 7.55 -1.34 -7.38
CA ALA A 88 7.77 0.07 -7.71
C ALA A 88 8.67 0.74 -6.65
N VAL A 89 8.37 0.49 -5.38
CA VAL A 89 9.19 0.95 -4.25
C VAL A 89 9.45 -0.21 -3.30
N TYR A 90 10.71 -0.45 -2.99
CA TYR A 90 11.13 -1.50 -2.06
C TYR A 90 12.02 -0.90 -0.96
N LEU A 91 11.50 -0.82 0.26
CA LEU A 91 12.25 -0.38 1.43
C LEU A 91 12.88 -1.59 2.11
N PHE A 92 14.21 -1.69 2.06
CA PHE A 92 14.94 -2.79 2.67
C PHE A 92 15.63 -2.35 3.95
N LYS A 93 14.86 -2.40 5.04
CA LYS A 93 15.33 -2.08 6.41
C LYS A 93 16.06 -0.72 6.51
N PRO A 94 15.55 0.37 5.89
CA PRO A 94 16.15 1.67 6.06
C PRO A 94 16.14 2.14 7.52
N GLU A 95 17.11 2.98 7.88
CA GLU A 95 17.05 3.84 9.05
C GLU A 95 16.44 5.19 8.63
N GLY A 96 15.35 5.58 9.31
CA GLY A 96 14.56 6.78 8.99
C GLY A 96 13.23 6.45 8.32
N SER A 97 12.40 7.47 8.13
CA SER A 97 11.11 7.38 7.46
C SER A 97 11.16 7.93 6.04
N VAL A 98 10.26 7.42 5.20
CA VAL A 98 10.14 7.75 3.79
C VAL A 98 8.69 8.12 3.51
N LYS A 99 8.46 9.21 2.79
CA LYS A 99 7.15 9.62 2.33
C LYS A 99 7.00 9.30 0.84
N ILE A 100 6.04 8.46 0.51
CA ILE A 100 5.71 8.01 -0.85
C ILE A 100 4.33 8.58 -1.17
N GLN A 101 4.27 9.63 -2.00
CA GLN A 101 3.02 10.36 -2.21
C GLN A 101 2.73 10.71 -3.66
N ASP A 102 1.44 10.76 -4.02
CA ASP A 102 0.97 11.27 -5.32
C ASP A 102 1.60 10.57 -6.54
N ASN A 103 2.11 9.34 -6.39
CA ASN A 103 2.69 8.58 -7.50
C ASN A 103 1.61 7.81 -8.27
N THR A 104 1.84 7.63 -9.57
CA THR A 104 1.09 6.68 -10.40
C THR A 104 1.92 5.41 -10.56
N ILE A 105 1.44 4.30 -9.99
CA ILE A 105 2.15 3.02 -9.95
C ILE A 105 1.30 1.98 -10.67
N THR A 106 1.79 1.45 -11.78
CA THR A 106 1.00 0.53 -12.60
C THR A 106 1.84 -0.57 -13.24
N HIS A 107 1.30 -1.79 -13.39
CA HIS A 107 1.97 -2.88 -14.10
C HIS A 107 3.40 -3.22 -13.59
N ASN A 108 3.67 -3.16 -12.28
CA ASN A 108 4.96 -3.61 -11.74
C ASN A 108 4.91 -5.09 -11.30
N GLY A 109 6.08 -5.68 -11.08
CA GLY A 109 6.24 -7.11 -10.83
C GLY A 109 6.12 -7.96 -12.09
N GLN A 110 6.60 -7.44 -13.22
CA GLN A 110 6.52 -8.11 -14.53
C GLN A 110 7.33 -9.41 -14.62
N HIS A 111 8.34 -9.58 -13.77
CA HIS A 111 9.15 -10.80 -13.70
C HIS A 111 8.94 -11.55 -12.39
N LEU A 112 8.84 -10.80 -11.28
CA LEU A 112 8.61 -11.34 -9.95
C LEU A 112 7.28 -10.80 -9.43
N GLN A 113 6.34 -11.69 -9.14
CA GLN A 113 5.11 -11.33 -8.45
C GLN A 113 5.47 -10.71 -7.09
N ARG A 114 5.26 -9.40 -6.97
CA ARG A 114 5.64 -8.59 -5.81
C ARG A 114 4.61 -7.52 -5.53
N ALA A 115 4.60 -7.03 -4.30
CA ALA A 115 3.86 -5.84 -3.93
C ALA A 115 4.27 -4.62 -4.78
N ALA A 116 3.33 -3.70 -5.03
CA ALA A 116 3.67 -2.42 -5.65
C ALA A 116 4.64 -1.62 -4.78
N ILE A 117 4.31 -1.51 -3.48
CA ILE A 117 5.14 -0.88 -2.46
C ILE A 117 5.39 -1.88 -1.34
N TYR A 118 6.66 -2.11 -1.02
CA TYR A 118 7.08 -2.97 0.07
C TYR A 118 7.75 -2.16 1.18
N LEU A 119 7.21 -2.21 2.41
CA LEU A 119 7.66 -1.42 3.55
C LEU A 119 8.32 -2.32 4.60
N MET A 120 9.58 -2.02 4.94
CA MET A 120 10.24 -2.47 6.17
C MET A 120 10.67 -1.23 6.94
N GLY A 121 10.44 -1.20 8.25
CA GLY A 121 10.78 -0.07 9.10
C GLY A 121 9.56 0.69 9.62
N ASN A 122 9.81 1.86 10.19
CA ASN A 122 8.85 2.55 11.05
C ASN A 122 8.49 3.92 10.51
N GLY A 123 7.21 4.29 10.67
CA GLY A 123 6.75 5.65 10.40
C GLY A 123 6.84 6.07 8.93
N HIS A 124 6.87 5.13 7.98
CA HIS A 124 6.73 5.46 6.56
C HIS A 124 5.31 5.95 6.26
N GLU A 125 5.19 6.80 5.26
CA GLU A 125 3.91 7.35 4.81
C GLU A 125 3.69 6.98 3.34
N VAL A 126 2.57 6.35 3.02
CA VAL A 126 2.11 6.06 1.66
C VAL A 126 0.77 6.75 1.47
N VAL A 127 0.74 7.87 0.75
CA VAL A 127 -0.42 8.77 0.75
C VAL A 127 -0.79 9.22 -0.66
N ASN A 128 -2.08 9.22 -1.00
CA ASN A 128 -2.58 9.74 -2.29
C ASN A 128 -1.98 9.10 -3.55
N ASN A 129 -1.43 7.88 -3.47
CA ASN A 129 -0.93 7.19 -4.66
C ASN A 129 -2.08 6.51 -5.41
N LYS A 130 -1.95 6.44 -6.74
CA LYS A 130 -2.78 5.59 -7.58
C LYS A 130 -2.01 4.31 -7.92
N ILE A 131 -2.45 3.18 -7.39
CA ILE A 131 -1.78 1.88 -7.49
C ILE A 131 -2.71 0.91 -8.21
N THR A 132 -2.43 0.62 -9.48
CA THR A 132 -3.30 -0.23 -10.30
C THR A 132 -2.56 -1.35 -11.01
N ASP A 133 -3.28 -2.39 -11.43
CA ASP A 133 -2.79 -3.42 -12.36
C ASP A 133 -1.49 -4.08 -11.87
N GLN A 134 -1.45 -4.47 -10.60
CA GLN A 134 -0.25 -5.07 -9.98
C GLN A 134 -0.34 -6.59 -9.96
N SER A 135 0.81 -7.23 -10.19
CA SER A 135 0.99 -8.68 -10.10
C SER A 135 0.92 -9.25 -8.66
N GLY A 136 0.77 -8.39 -7.65
CA GLY A 136 0.69 -8.72 -6.23
C GLY A 136 -0.14 -7.68 -5.46
N PRO A 137 0.03 -7.57 -4.13
CA PRO A 137 -0.66 -6.55 -3.32
C PRO A 137 -0.28 -5.12 -3.67
N GLY A 138 -1.10 -4.17 -3.24
CA GLY A 138 -0.82 -2.74 -3.37
C GLY A 138 0.34 -2.31 -2.47
N VAL A 139 0.12 -2.41 -1.15
CA VAL A 139 1.14 -2.13 -0.13
C VAL A 139 1.30 -3.34 0.78
N VAL A 140 2.55 -3.77 1.01
CA VAL A 140 2.88 -4.77 2.02
C VAL A 140 3.70 -4.13 3.12
N VAL A 141 3.35 -4.42 4.38
CA VAL A 141 4.14 -4.05 5.56
C VAL A 141 4.76 -5.30 6.16
N ALA A 142 6.09 -5.35 6.22
CA ALA A 142 6.82 -6.50 6.75
C ALA A 142 6.64 -6.65 8.27
N ALA A 143 6.67 -7.89 8.73
CA ALA A 143 6.68 -8.22 10.16
C ALA A 143 8.09 -8.14 10.79
N TYR A 144 9.14 -8.23 9.96
CA TYR A 144 10.54 -8.27 10.38
C TYR A 144 11.46 -7.54 9.38
N PRO A 145 12.32 -6.60 9.83
CA PRO A 145 12.39 -6.06 11.20
C PRO A 145 11.04 -5.45 11.61
N GLU A 146 10.83 -5.26 12.91
CA GLU A 146 9.58 -4.69 13.42
C GLU A 146 9.25 -3.41 12.66
N SER A 147 8.07 -3.40 12.02
CA SER A 147 7.59 -2.30 11.20
C SER A 147 6.27 -1.82 11.77
N VAL A 148 6.28 -0.63 12.38
CA VAL A 148 5.14 -0.06 13.10
C VAL A 148 4.93 1.41 12.75
N GLY A 149 3.68 1.85 12.84
CA GLY A 149 3.31 3.25 12.63
C GLY A 149 3.36 3.67 11.17
N ASN A 150 3.42 2.73 10.22
CA ASN A 150 3.38 3.07 8.80
C ASN A 150 1.95 3.47 8.42
N ARG A 151 1.81 4.68 7.88
CA ARG A 151 0.51 5.28 7.54
C ARG A 151 0.27 5.12 6.06
N ILE A 152 -0.82 4.46 5.72
CA ILE A 152 -1.26 4.20 4.34
C ILE A 152 -2.65 4.81 4.24
N GLN A 153 -2.79 5.96 3.57
CA GLN A 153 -4.04 6.74 3.60
C GLN A 153 -4.36 7.35 2.24
N ASN A 154 -5.65 7.45 1.91
CA ASN A 154 -6.14 8.08 0.67
C ASN A 154 -5.51 7.54 -0.63
N ASN A 155 -4.99 6.31 -0.64
CA ASN A 155 -4.49 5.69 -1.86
C ASN A 155 -5.65 5.03 -2.62
N GLN A 156 -5.57 5.03 -3.94
CA GLN A 156 -6.51 4.34 -4.81
C GLN A 156 -5.89 3.02 -5.27
N PHE A 157 -6.60 1.93 -5.08
CA PHE A 157 -6.18 0.59 -5.45
C PHE A 157 -7.14 0.00 -6.46
N ALA A 158 -6.65 -0.54 -7.56
CA ALA A 158 -7.48 -1.27 -8.51
C ALA A 158 -6.74 -2.40 -9.22
N HIS A 159 -7.44 -3.47 -9.61
CA HIS A 159 -6.88 -4.57 -10.40
C HIS A 159 -5.59 -5.16 -9.80
N LEU A 160 -5.66 -5.58 -8.53
CA LEU A 160 -4.53 -6.16 -7.81
C LEU A 160 -4.69 -7.68 -7.75
N ALA A 161 -3.59 -8.42 -7.92
CA ALA A 161 -3.61 -9.86 -7.68
C ALA A 161 -3.66 -10.23 -6.18
N GLY A 162 -3.39 -9.26 -5.28
CA GLY A 162 -3.43 -9.42 -3.83
C GLY A 162 -4.27 -8.35 -3.11
N LEU A 163 -4.11 -8.21 -1.80
CA LEU A 163 -4.81 -7.20 -1.01
C LEU A 163 -4.37 -5.78 -1.37
N SER A 164 -5.23 -4.78 -1.13
CA SER A 164 -4.81 -3.38 -1.19
C SER A 164 -3.72 -3.06 -0.17
N ILE A 165 -3.88 -3.58 1.06
CA ILE A 165 -2.91 -3.48 2.15
C ILE A 165 -2.81 -4.86 2.80
N ASP A 166 -1.59 -5.37 2.94
CA ASP A 166 -1.29 -6.67 3.53
C ASP A 166 -0.25 -6.48 4.66
N LEU A 167 -0.57 -6.99 5.86
CA LEU A 167 0.27 -6.88 7.03
C LEU A 167 0.90 -8.23 7.35
N VAL A 168 2.11 -8.48 6.84
CA VAL A 168 2.73 -9.81 6.95
C VAL A 168 2.90 -10.23 8.42
N THR A 169 2.70 -11.52 8.71
CA THR A 169 2.99 -12.13 10.00
C THR A 169 4.37 -12.79 10.04
N GLN A 170 5.05 -12.78 11.20
CA GLN A 170 6.33 -13.48 11.41
C GLN A 170 6.20 -15.01 11.35
N GLN A 171 4.97 -15.55 11.26
CA GLN A 171 4.74 -16.99 11.16
C GLN A 171 4.88 -17.52 9.72
N ARG A 172 5.04 -16.62 8.74
CA ARG A 172 5.34 -16.95 7.34
C ARG A 172 6.66 -16.33 6.92
N VAL A 173 7.73 -17.13 6.98
CA VAL A 173 9.11 -16.68 6.81
C VAL A 173 9.70 -17.00 5.43
N GLY A 174 8.89 -17.43 4.48
CA GLY A 174 9.33 -17.68 3.11
C GLY A 174 9.72 -16.39 2.41
N VAL A 175 10.73 -16.45 1.53
CA VAL A 175 11.11 -15.30 0.68
C VAL A 175 9.92 -14.77 -0.13
N GLN A 176 8.98 -15.65 -0.49
CA GLN A 176 7.74 -15.30 -1.17
C GLN A 176 6.78 -14.49 -0.29
N ASP A 177 6.63 -14.81 1.00
CA ASP A 177 5.77 -14.08 1.93
C ASP A 177 6.27 -12.63 2.12
N TYR A 178 7.60 -12.45 2.18
CA TYR A 178 8.25 -11.13 2.21
C TYR A 178 8.27 -10.40 0.85
N GLN A 179 7.67 -10.96 -0.19
CA GLN A 179 7.61 -10.34 -1.51
C GLN A 179 6.17 -10.12 -1.97
N GLN A 180 5.26 -11.01 -1.59
CA GLN A 180 3.90 -11.11 -2.07
C GLN A 180 2.83 -10.82 -1.01
N GLY A 181 3.22 -10.67 0.27
CA GLY A 181 2.26 -10.63 1.38
C GLY A 181 1.85 -12.02 1.85
N ASP A 182 1.11 -12.10 2.95
CA ASP A 182 0.58 -13.37 3.48
C ASP A 182 -0.95 -13.45 3.55
N GLY A 183 -1.65 -12.45 3.02
CA GLY A 183 -3.09 -12.38 2.94
C GLY A 183 -3.74 -11.97 4.25
N VAL A 184 -5.07 -12.10 4.31
CA VAL A 184 -5.86 -11.54 5.42
C VAL A 184 -5.46 -12.14 6.76
N ASN A 185 -5.20 -11.25 7.72
CA ASN A 185 -4.91 -11.64 9.08
C ASN A 185 -6.16 -12.03 9.85
N PRO A 186 -6.11 -13.12 10.64
CA PRO A 186 -7.13 -13.36 11.64
C PRO A 186 -7.04 -12.28 12.71
N LEU A 187 -8.18 -11.97 13.33
CA LEU A 187 -8.25 -11.01 14.45
C LEU A 187 -7.17 -11.29 15.49
N ALA A 188 -6.53 -10.21 15.92
CA ALA A 188 -5.47 -10.30 16.89
C ALA A 188 -6.06 -10.51 18.29
N ASN A 189 -5.83 -11.70 18.85
CA ASN A 189 -6.38 -12.10 20.15
C ASN A 189 -5.34 -12.08 21.29
N SER A 190 -4.12 -11.65 21.01
CA SER A 190 -3.06 -11.52 22.01
C SER A 190 -2.03 -10.47 21.60
N PHE A 191 -1.44 -9.82 22.59
CA PHE A 191 -0.34 -8.87 22.40
C PHE A 191 0.82 -9.46 21.58
N GLN A 192 1.12 -10.75 21.77
CA GLN A 192 2.19 -11.42 21.05
C GLN A 192 1.89 -11.62 19.57
N ARG A 193 0.60 -11.74 19.17
CA ARG A 193 0.22 -11.81 17.76
C ARG A 193 0.34 -10.42 17.11
N HIS A 194 -0.11 -9.38 17.81
CA HIS A 194 0.07 -7.98 17.37
C HIS A 194 1.54 -7.65 17.08
N ARG A 195 2.45 -7.91 18.04
CA ARG A 195 3.89 -7.63 17.89
C ARG A 195 4.56 -8.40 16.75
N LYS A 196 3.94 -9.48 16.27
CA LYS A 196 4.48 -10.36 15.22
C LYS A 196 3.89 -10.07 13.85
N THR A 197 3.20 -8.95 13.68
CA THR A 197 2.50 -8.59 12.44
C THR A 197 2.88 -7.17 12.05
N GLY A 198 2.97 -6.88 10.75
CA GLY A 198 3.20 -5.52 10.25
C GLY A 198 2.20 -4.53 10.85
N ASN A 199 2.64 -3.28 11.11
CA ASN A 199 1.85 -2.25 11.79
C ASN A 199 1.24 -2.69 13.13
N PHE A 200 1.98 -3.53 13.87
CA PHE A 200 1.53 -4.10 15.14
C PHE A 200 0.22 -4.89 15.02
N GLY A 201 -0.12 -5.38 13.81
CA GLY A 201 -1.34 -6.13 13.54
C GLY A 201 -2.59 -5.40 14.00
N ILE A 202 -2.68 -4.08 13.77
CA ILE A 202 -3.91 -3.34 14.01
C ILE A 202 -5.07 -4.02 13.25
N ASP A 203 -6.14 -4.34 13.98
CA ASP A 203 -7.28 -5.03 13.39
C ASP A 203 -7.98 -4.16 12.34
N ALA A 204 -8.36 -4.78 11.23
CA ALA A 204 -9.22 -4.15 10.23
C ALA A 204 -10.57 -3.72 10.87
N PRO A 205 -11.16 -2.60 10.43
CA PRO A 205 -12.52 -2.25 10.81
C PRO A 205 -13.49 -3.39 10.51
N ARG A 206 -14.56 -3.49 11.29
CA ARG A 206 -15.67 -4.39 11.00
C ARG A 206 -16.96 -3.61 10.97
N PHE A 207 -17.67 -3.71 9.84
CA PHE A 207 -19.06 -3.29 9.79
C PHE A 207 -19.91 -4.18 10.70
N LYS A 208 -20.96 -3.62 11.32
CA LYS A 208 -21.89 -4.39 12.16
C LYS A 208 -22.78 -5.35 11.35
N SER A 209 -22.87 -5.15 10.05
CA SER A 209 -23.69 -5.93 9.14
C SER A 209 -22.98 -6.14 7.80
N PRO A 210 -23.14 -7.32 7.17
CA PRO A 210 -22.68 -7.55 5.80
C PRO A 210 -23.51 -6.76 4.76
N GLU A 211 -24.64 -6.20 5.18
CA GLU A 211 -25.46 -5.34 4.34
C GLU A 211 -26.08 -4.17 5.11
N PHE A 212 -26.22 -3.03 4.44
CA PHE A 212 -26.92 -1.85 4.97
C PHE A 212 -27.98 -1.38 3.99
N PHE A 213 -29.05 -0.80 4.54
CA PHE A 213 -30.24 -0.44 3.76
C PHE A 213 -30.35 1.05 3.56
N ILE A 214 -30.65 1.46 2.33
CA ILE A 214 -30.98 2.85 1.99
C ILE A 214 -32.29 3.20 2.70
N ASN A 215 -32.26 4.28 3.47
CA ASN A 215 -33.47 4.88 4.01
C ASN A 215 -34.25 5.50 2.83
N PRO A 216 -35.47 5.01 2.53
CA PRO A 216 -36.22 5.45 1.34
C PRO A 216 -36.65 6.92 1.41
N ASP A 217 -36.87 7.45 2.61
CA ASP A 217 -37.30 8.84 2.81
C ASP A 217 -36.15 9.84 2.65
N LYS A 218 -34.93 9.43 2.99
CA LYS A 218 -33.75 10.30 3.05
C LYS A 218 -32.74 10.07 1.93
N GLY A 219 -32.79 8.92 1.25
CA GLY A 219 -31.77 8.52 0.28
C GLY A 219 -30.38 8.30 0.89
N THR A 220 -30.31 8.02 2.21
CA THR A 220 -29.06 7.86 2.97
C THR A 220 -28.97 6.48 3.61
N VAL A 221 -27.75 6.01 3.83
CA VAL A 221 -27.44 4.80 4.60
C VAL A 221 -26.70 5.21 5.88
N THR A 222 -27.02 4.59 7.02
CA THR A 222 -26.20 4.69 8.23
C THR A 222 -25.28 3.48 8.30
N LEU A 223 -23.97 3.73 8.23
CA LEU A 223 -22.93 2.72 8.35
C LEU A 223 -22.46 2.68 9.80
N ASP A 224 -22.68 1.56 10.46
CA ASP A 224 -22.22 1.32 11.82
C ASP A 224 -21.16 0.23 11.85
N GLY A 225 -20.14 0.41 12.67
CA GLY A 225 -19.07 -0.57 12.79
C GLY A 225 -18.30 -0.46 14.10
N VAL A 226 -17.25 -1.26 14.18
CA VAL A 226 -16.26 -1.25 15.25
C VAL A 226 -14.86 -1.23 14.67
N ALA A 227 -13.95 -0.55 15.35
CA ALA A 227 -12.53 -0.50 15.01
C ALA A 227 -11.71 -0.22 16.28
N THR A 228 -10.39 -0.17 16.15
CA THR A 228 -9.49 0.15 17.27
C THR A 228 -9.85 1.52 17.88
N PRO A 229 -10.11 1.64 19.19
CA PRO A 229 -10.43 2.91 19.82
C PRO A 229 -9.37 3.99 19.56
N GLY A 230 -9.79 5.21 19.25
CA GLY A 230 -8.88 6.31 18.93
C GLY A 230 -8.26 6.26 17.52
N ALA A 231 -8.62 5.26 16.71
CA ALA A 231 -8.28 5.25 15.29
C ALA A 231 -9.22 6.16 14.49
N VAL A 232 -8.80 6.41 13.25
CA VAL A 232 -9.62 7.04 12.20
C VAL A 232 -9.94 5.96 11.17
N VAL A 233 -11.19 5.84 10.76
CA VAL A 233 -11.63 4.91 9.72
C VAL A 233 -11.86 5.65 8.42
N ASP A 234 -11.17 5.23 7.38
CA ASP A 234 -11.40 5.68 6.01
C ASP A 234 -12.28 4.65 5.29
N ILE A 235 -13.41 5.10 4.74
CA ILE A 235 -14.40 4.28 4.04
C ILE A 235 -14.18 4.43 2.54
N TYR A 236 -14.16 3.29 1.84
CA TYR A 236 -13.91 3.20 0.42
C TYR A 236 -15.10 2.62 -0.32
N ARG A 237 -15.41 3.18 -1.48
CA ARG A 237 -16.24 2.53 -2.49
C ARG A 237 -15.41 1.43 -3.17
N VAL A 238 -16.05 0.27 -3.35
CA VAL A 238 -15.50 -0.89 -4.05
C VAL A 238 -16.22 -1.02 -5.38
N THR A 239 -15.49 -0.89 -6.48
CA THR A 239 -16.01 -0.97 -7.86
C THR A 239 -15.69 -2.30 -8.54
N GLU A 240 -14.91 -3.15 -7.88
CA GLU A 240 -14.48 -4.45 -8.41
C GLU A 240 -15.35 -5.59 -7.87
N ASP A 241 -15.58 -6.60 -8.72
CA ASP A 241 -16.51 -7.70 -8.45
C ASP A 241 -15.83 -8.91 -7.77
N TYR A 242 -14.54 -8.81 -7.48
CA TYR A 242 -13.78 -9.83 -6.76
C TYR A 242 -13.32 -9.31 -5.39
N GLY A 243 -12.75 -10.22 -4.58
CA GLY A 243 -12.23 -9.90 -3.24
C GLY A 243 -13.32 -9.80 -2.17
N ASN A 244 -13.05 -10.41 -1.01
CA ASN A 244 -13.89 -10.26 0.17
C ASN A 244 -13.45 -9.08 1.05
N ASN A 245 -12.17 -8.71 1.00
CA ASN A 245 -11.55 -7.63 1.79
C ASN A 245 -10.91 -6.61 0.85
N GLY A 246 -11.51 -5.43 0.70
CA GLY A 246 -11.19 -4.56 -0.45
C GLY A 246 -11.55 -5.24 -1.78
N PRO A 247 -11.27 -4.65 -2.95
CA PRO A 247 -10.33 -3.55 -3.23
C PRO A 247 -10.74 -2.17 -2.71
N LEU A 248 -9.76 -1.30 -2.44
CA LEU A 248 -9.96 0.08 -1.96
C LEU A 248 -9.91 1.09 -3.12
N ASN A 249 -10.96 1.15 -3.94
CA ASN A 249 -10.92 1.91 -5.21
C ASN A 249 -11.00 3.43 -5.02
N GLU A 250 -11.92 3.91 -4.19
CA GLU A 250 -12.16 5.35 -4.01
C GLU A 250 -12.48 5.65 -2.54
N ALA A 251 -11.68 6.50 -1.89
CA ALA A 251 -12.01 6.99 -0.55
C ALA A 251 -13.20 7.95 -0.64
N ILE A 252 -14.26 7.68 0.12
CA ILE A 252 -15.52 8.44 0.06
C ILE A 252 -15.92 9.11 1.39
N ALA A 253 -15.33 8.68 2.50
CA ALA A 253 -15.60 9.26 3.81
C ALA A 253 -14.50 8.91 4.83
N THR A 254 -14.41 9.71 5.89
CA THR A 254 -13.54 9.48 7.04
C THR A 254 -14.34 9.68 8.33
N VAL A 255 -14.20 8.79 9.29
CA VAL A 255 -14.93 8.82 10.57
C VAL A 255 -14.02 8.50 11.76
N ASN A 256 -14.16 9.25 12.85
CA ASN A 256 -13.42 9.00 14.09
C ASN A 256 -14.04 7.84 14.87
N VAL A 257 -13.20 6.99 15.46
CA VAL A 257 -13.65 5.89 16.32
C VAL A 257 -13.78 6.36 17.75
N GLY A 258 -14.93 6.06 18.37
CA GLY A 258 -15.21 6.36 19.76
C GLY A 258 -14.30 5.62 20.75
N LYS A 259 -14.33 6.04 22.02
CA LYS A 259 -13.57 5.39 23.10
C LYS A 259 -14.03 3.96 23.37
N ASP A 260 -15.28 3.64 23.02
CA ASP A 260 -15.87 2.30 23.10
C ASP A 260 -15.53 1.42 21.88
N GLY A 261 -14.77 1.96 20.91
CA GLY A 261 -14.41 1.28 19.68
C GLY A 261 -15.51 1.32 18.60
N SER A 262 -16.62 2.04 18.82
CA SER A 262 -17.68 2.15 17.83
C SER A 262 -17.46 3.32 16.87
N PHE A 263 -17.95 3.18 15.63
CA PHE A 263 -18.10 4.29 14.69
C PHE A 263 -19.47 4.23 14.02
N SER A 264 -19.99 5.40 13.64
CA SER A 264 -21.25 5.55 12.90
C SER A 264 -21.10 6.70 11.90
N TYR A 265 -21.53 6.48 10.65
CA TYR A 265 -21.44 7.48 9.59
C TYR A 265 -22.69 7.45 8.70
N VAL A 266 -23.26 8.61 8.42
CA VAL A 266 -24.40 8.73 7.50
C VAL A 266 -23.88 9.07 6.11
N LEU A 267 -24.03 8.12 5.18
CA LEU A 267 -23.59 8.24 3.80
C LEU A 267 -24.78 8.56 2.89
N GLY A 268 -24.65 9.61 2.08
CA GLY A 268 -25.60 9.96 1.01
C GLY A 268 -25.06 9.58 -0.38
N ASN A 269 -25.89 9.78 -1.41
CA ASN A 269 -25.52 9.56 -2.82
C ASN A 269 -24.98 8.15 -3.12
N ILE A 270 -25.51 7.13 -2.44
CA ILE A 270 -25.12 5.73 -2.64
C ILE A 270 -26.28 4.93 -3.25
N LYS A 271 -25.96 4.04 -4.19
CA LYS A 271 -26.94 3.20 -4.88
C LYS A 271 -26.97 1.79 -4.32
N ALA A 272 -28.12 1.14 -4.46
CA ALA A 272 -28.24 -0.29 -4.17
C ALA A 272 -27.30 -1.09 -5.09
N GLY A 273 -26.63 -2.09 -4.52
CA GLY A 273 -25.61 -2.88 -5.17
C GLY A 273 -24.18 -2.35 -4.99
N GLU A 274 -23.99 -1.09 -4.56
CA GLU A 274 -22.66 -0.60 -4.24
C GLU A 274 -22.06 -1.37 -3.05
N ARG A 275 -20.76 -1.66 -3.16
CA ARG A 275 -19.97 -2.36 -2.15
C ARG A 275 -19.05 -1.35 -1.45
N LEU A 276 -18.87 -1.50 -0.16
CA LEU A 276 -18.00 -0.64 0.65
C LEU A 276 -16.98 -1.48 1.42
N SER A 277 -15.78 -0.94 1.57
CA SER A 277 -14.73 -1.46 2.46
C SER A 277 -14.21 -0.31 3.33
N ALA A 278 -13.30 -0.61 4.26
CA ALA A 278 -12.72 0.39 5.13
C ALA A 278 -11.34 -0.04 5.65
N ILE A 279 -10.55 0.94 6.07
CA ILE A 279 -9.28 0.73 6.81
C ILE A 279 -9.30 1.59 8.07
N ALA A 280 -8.56 1.18 9.09
CA ALA A 280 -8.32 1.98 10.30
C ALA A 280 -6.87 2.45 10.34
N THR A 281 -6.65 3.72 10.67
CA THR A 281 -5.34 4.27 10.98
C THR A 281 -5.30 4.72 12.43
N HIS A 282 -4.43 4.10 13.23
CA HIS A 282 -4.18 4.50 14.62
C HIS A 282 -2.83 5.23 14.73
N PRO A 283 -2.75 6.36 15.46
CA PRO A 283 -1.51 7.14 15.57
C PRO A 283 -0.28 6.36 16.03
N GLN A 284 -0.48 5.35 16.88
CA GLN A 284 0.60 4.52 17.44
C GLN A 284 0.92 3.28 16.58
N TYR A 285 -0.06 2.70 15.89
CA TYR A 285 0.11 1.38 15.26
C TYR A 285 0.33 1.47 13.75
N GLY A 286 -0.26 2.47 13.09
CA GLY A 286 -0.27 2.60 11.64
C GLY A 286 -1.64 2.23 11.05
N THR A 287 -1.64 1.86 9.78
CA THR A 287 -2.86 1.49 9.03
C THR A 287 -3.08 -0.04 9.02
N SER A 288 -4.35 -0.45 9.13
CA SER A 288 -4.82 -1.84 9.04
C SER A 288 -4.92 -2.38 7.62
N GLU A 289 -5.15 -3.68 7.51
CA GLU A 289 -5.68 -4.30 6.30
C GLU A 289 -7.11 -3.80 5.98
N PRO A 290 -7.61 -4.06 4.76
CA PRO A 290 -9.00 -3.79 4.40
C PRO A 290 -10.01 -4.63 5.18
N ALA A 291 -11.09 -3.99 5.60
CA ALA A 291 -12.29 -4.63 6.14
C ALA A 291 -12.94 -5.54 5.09
N GLU A 292 -13.68 -6.54 5.58
CA GLU A 292 -14.61 -7.28 4.72
C GLU A 292 -15.64 -6.33 4.10
N ASN A 293 -15.98 -6.60 2.84
CA ASN A 293 -16.86 -5.74 2.06
C ASN A 293 -18.30 -5.88 2.54
N THR A 294 -18.99 -4.75 2.72
CA THR A 294 -20.43 -4.69 2.99
C THR A 294 -21.19 -4.22 1.74
N VAL A 295 -22.45 -4.61 1.60
CA VAL A 295 -23.27 -4.30 0.41
C VAL A 295 -24.41 -3.35 0.76
N ILE A 296 -24.65 -2.35 -0.07
CA ILE A 296 -25.82 -1.48 0.05
C ILE A 296 -27.02 -2.11 -0.63
N ARG A 297 -28.15 -2.15 0.08
CA ARG A 297 -29.42 -2.70 -0.38
C ARG A 297 -30.50 -1.62 -0.41
N SER A 298 -31.44 -1.77 -1.33
CA SER A 298 -32.74 -1.10 -1.22
C SER A 298 -33.65 -1.96 -0.35
N LEU A 299 -34.47 -1.33 0.49
CA LEU A 299 -35.69 -2.00 0.93
C LEU A 299 -36.60 -2.08 -0.29
N SER A 300 -37.01 -3.28 -0.70
CA SER A 300 -38.00 -3.44 -1.76
C SER A 300 -39.30 -2.80 -1.27
N SER A 301 -39.82 -1.83 -2.01
CA SER A 301 -41.25 -1.52 -1.94
C SER A 301 -41.98 -2.66 -2.63
N ASN A 302 -42.75 -3.45 -1.86
CA ASN A 302 -43.73 -4.40 -2.40
C ASN A 302 -44.72 -3.70 -3.34
#